data_AF-A0A2K3L006-F1
#
_entry.id   AF-A0A2K3L006-F1
#
_cell.length_a   1.000
_cell.length_b   1.000
_cell.length_c   1.000
_cell.angle_alpha   90.00
_cell.angle_beta   90.00
_cell.angle_gamma   90.00
#
_symmetry.space_group_name_H-M   'P 1'
#
loop_
_entity.id
_entity.type
_entity.pdbx_description
1 polymer ?
#
loop_
_entity_poly.entity_id
_entity_poly.type
_entity_poly.pdbx_seq_one_letter_code
_entity_poly.pdbx_strand_id
1 'polypeptide(L)'
;DDEDASWKVRRAAAKCLAALIVSRPELLSKLYDEACPKLIDRFKEREENVKMDVFNTFIELLRQTGNVTKGQTDANETRQVASVFPCVKHPKWLLKQELSKIVKSINRQLREKSIKTKVGAFSVLKELVVVLPNCLADHIGSLIPGIEKALNDKSSTSNLKIEALIFTRLVLSSHSPDVFHPYIKALSAPVLSAVGDRYYKVTAEALRVCGELVSVVRPSIQGSGFDFRPYVHPIYNGIMS
;
A
#
# COMPACT_ATOMS: atom_id res chain seq x y z
N ASP A 1 37.17 -0.80 -9.30
CA ASP A 1 36.42 -0.55 -10.55
C ASP A 1 35.23 -1.49 -10.77
N ASP A 2 35.33 -2.82 -10.61
CA ASP A 2 34.18 -3.72 -10.80
C ASP A 2 33.06 -3.59 -9.73
N GLU A 3 33.39 -3.26 -8.47
CA GLU A 3 32.37 -2.99 -7.44
C GLU A 3 31.51 -1.76 -7.79
N ASP A 4 32.06 -0.80 -8.53
CA ASP A 4 31.42 0.47 -8.89
C ASP A 4 30.37 0.32 -10.01
N ALA A 5 30.37 -0.81 -10.73
CA ALA A 5 29.40 -1.11 -11.79
C ALA A 5 28.33 -2.13 -11.39
N SER A 6 28.53 -2.88 -10.28
CA SER A 6 27.62 -3.93 -9.82
C SER A 6 26.18 -3.43 -9.61
N TRP A 7 26.00 -2.19 -9.14
CA TRP A 7 24.67 -1.60 -8.99
C TRP A 7 23.98 -1.32 -10.33
N LYS A 8 24.72 -0.95 -11.38
CA LYS A 8 24.15 -0.75 -12.74
C LYS A 8 23.62 -2.05 -13.31
N VAL A 9 24.35 -3.16 -13.12
CA VAL A 9 23.91 -4.51 -13.52
C VAL A 9 22.63 -4.89 -12.78
N ARG A 10 22.57 -4.66 -11.45
CA ARG A 10 21.37 -4.92 -10.66
C ARG A 10 20.16 -4.08 -11.10
N ARG A 11 20.36 -2.82 -11.50
CA ARG A 11 19.30 -1.98 -12.09
C ARG A 11 18.81 -2.54 -13.42
N ALA A 12 19.72 -2.91 -14.30
CA ALA A 12 19.37 -3.49 -15.60
C ALA A 12 18.57 -4.80 -15.41
N ALA A 13 19.00 -5.65 -14.47
CA ALA A 13 18.29 -6.89 -14.13
C ALA A 13 16.87 -6.63 -13.61
N ALA A 14 16.68 -5.67 -12.68
CA ALA A 14 15.35 -5.30 -12.18
C ALA A 14 14.43 -4.82 -13.31
N LYS A 15 14.92 -3.90 -14.16
CA LYS A 15 14.15 -3.40 -15.31
C LYS A 15 13.81 -4.47 -16.34
N CYS A 16 14.74 -5.39 -16.61
CA CYS A 16 14.51 -6.53 -17.49
C CYS A 16 13.41 -7.43 -16.93
N LEU A 17 13.45 -7.72 -15.62
CA LEU A 17 12.39 -8.49 -14.95
C LEU A 17 11.04 -7.77 -15.00
N ALA A 18 11.01 -6.44 -14.82
CA ALA A 18 9.78 -5.66 -14.99
C ALA A 18 9.21 -5.79 -16.41
N ALA A 19 10.05 -5.67 -17.45
CA ALA A 19 9.63 -5.86 -18.83
C ALA A 19 9.09 -7.27 -19.10
N LEU A 20 9.70 -8.30 -18.50
CA LEU A 20 9.21 -9.68 -18.59
C LEU A 20 7.82 -9.84 -17.96
N ILE A 21 7.59 -9.25 -16.78
CA ILE A 21 6.30 -9.27 -16.08
C ILE A 21 5.20 -8.68 -16.97
N VAL A 22 5.45 -7.51 -17.58
CA VAL A 22 4.47 -6.82 -18.44
C VAL A 22 4.20 -7.61 -19.71
N SER A 23 5.24 -8.09 -20.37
CA SER A 23 5.13 -8.68 -21.70
C SER A 23 4.60 -10.11 -21.70
N ARG A 24 4.70 -10.84 -20.58
CA ARG A 24 4.38 -12.28 -20.49
C ARG A 24 3.44 -12.60 -19.30
N PRO A 25 2.17 -12.15 -19.32
CA PRO A 25 1.20 -12.43 -18.25
C PRO A 25 0.96 -13.93 -18.00
N GLU A 26 1.15 -14.78 -19.00
CA GLU A 26 0.98 -16.22 -18.87
C GLU A 26 2.05 -16.88 -17.99
N LEU A 27 3.18 -16.20 -17.75
CA LEU A 27 4.25 -16.67 -16.86
C LEU A 27 4.05 -16.20 -15.41
N LEU A 28 2.98 -15.46 -15.10
CA LEU A 28 2.82 -14.78 -13.82
C LEU A 28 2.87 -15.72 -12.61
N SER A 29 2.21 -16.89 -12.67
CA SER A 29 2.26 -17.88 -11.57
C SER A 29 3.70 -18.37 -11.33
N LYS A 30 4.49 -18.58 -12.39
CA LYS A 30 5.91 -18.96 -12.28
C LYS A 30 6.76 -17.83 -11.70
N LEU A 31 6.49 -16.58 -12.10
CA LEU A 31 7.18 -15.39 -11.57
C LEU A 31 6.88 -15.19 -10.07
N TYR A 32 5.68 -15.56 -9.61
CA TYR A 32 5.37 -15.59 -8.18
C TYR A 32 6.19 -16.63 -7.42
N ASP A 33 6.36 -17.84 -7.97
CA ASP A 33 7.15 -18.88 -7.31
C ASP A 33 8.67 -18.55 -7.32
N GLU A 34 9.21 -18.02 -8.43
CA GLU A 34 10.66 -17.87 -8.62
C GLU A 34 11.23 -16.48 -8.32
N ALA A 35 10.46 -15.41 -8.57
CA ALA A 35 10.94 -14.03 -8.54
C ALA A 35 10.36 -13.22 -7.38
N CYS A 36 9.10 -13.43 -7.00
CA CYS A 36 8.45 -12.67 -5.93
C CYS A 36 9.21 -12.74 -4.58
N PRO A 37 9.58 -13.93 -4.05
CA PRO A 37 10.34 -14.00 -2.78
C PRO A 37 11.68 -13.25 -2.87
N LYS A 38 12.38 -13.38 -4.00
CA LYS A 38 13.66 -12.70 -4.25
C LYS A 38 13.49 -11.19 -4.32
N LEU A 39 12.40 -10.69 -4.92
CA LEU A 39 12.09 -9.25 -4.95
C LEU A 39 11.81 -8.70 -3.55
N ILE A 40 11.02 -9.41 -2.74
CA ILE A 40 10.72 -9.02 -1.35
C ILE A 40 12.00 -8.95 -0.52
N ASP A 41 12.87 -9.95 -0.65
CA ASP A 41 14.19 -9.97 0.01
C ASP A 41 15.10 -8.83 -0.42
N ARG A 42 14.91 -8.31 -1.64
CA ARG A 42 15.66 -7.18 -2.21
C ARG A 42 15.12 -5.81 -1.82
N PHE A 43 14.00 -5.69 -1.11
CA PHE A 43 13.54 -4.39 -0.60
C PHE A 43 14.54 -3.73 0.35
N LYS A 44 15.44 -4.53 0.97
CA LYS A 44 16.54 -4.05 1.81
C LYS A 44 17.77 -3.55 1.05
N GLU A 45 17.66 -3.34 -0.26
CA GLU A 45 18.76 -2.89 -1.12
C GLU A 45 19.43 -1.61 -0.56
N ARG A 46 20.76 -1.53 -0.63
CA ARG A 46 21.51 -0.39 -0.07
C ARG A 46 21.54 0.78 -1.04
N GLU A 47 21.70 0.47 -2.31
CA GLU A 47 21.76 1.46 -3.39
C GLU A 47 20.36 1.98 -3.70
N GLU A 48 20.09 3.25 -3.37
CA GLU A 48 18.75 3.83 -3.45
C GLU A 48 18.15 3.73 -4.86
N ASN A 49 18.96 3.96 -5.90
CA ASN A 49 18.49 3.85 -7.28
C ASN A 49 18.11 2.41 -7.65
N VAL A 50 18.86 1.41 -7.17
CA VAL A 50 18.53 -0.01 -7.37
C VAL A 50 17.25 -0.35 -6.60
N LYS A 51 17.12 0.14 -5.36
CA LYS A 51 15.92 -0.05 -4.53
C LYS A 51 14.65 0.46 -5.23
N MET A 52 14.72 1.64 -5.85
CA MET A 52 13.59 2.20 -6.58
C MET A 52 13.20 1.33 -7.79
N ASP A 53 14.18 0.82 -8.53
CA ASP A 53 13.92 -0.10 -9.64
C ASP A 53 13.32 -1.44 -9.14
N VAL A 54 13.74 -1.94 -7.97
CA VAL A 54 13.13 -3.13 -7.32
C VAL A 54 11.67 -2.85 -6.91
N PHE A 55 11.38 -1.71 -6.28
CA PHE A 55 10.00 -1.33 -5.93
C PHE A 55 9.12 -1.20 -7.17
N ASN A 56 9.60 -0.54 -8.23
CA ASN A 56 8.86 -0.42 -9.48
C ASN A 56 8.61 -1.78 -10.14
N THR A 57 9.60 -2.67 -10.13
CA THR A 57 9.44 -4.05 -10.63
C THR A 57 8.35 -4.79 -9.86
N PHE A 58 8.30 -4.62 -8.55
CA PHE A 58 7.27 -5.25 -7.71
C PHE A 58 5.89 -4.63 -7.93
N ILE A 59 5.79 -3.31 -8.10
CA ILE A 59 4.54 -2.62 -8.48
C ILE A 59 4.01 -3.17 -9.80
N GLU A 60 4.90 -3.44 -10.76
CA GLU A 60 4.48 -4.02 -12.04
C GLU A 60 3.96 -5.45 -11.89
N LEU A 61 4.55 -6.26 -11.00
CA LEU A 61 4.02 -7.57 -10.64
C LEU A 61 2.60 -7.48 -10.07
N LEU A 62 2.35 -6.52 -9.19
CA LEU A 62 1.02 -6.26 -8.60
C LEU A 62 0.03 -5.82 -9.68
N ARG A 63 0.39 -4.85 -10.51
CA ARG A 63 -0.47 -4.36 -11.62
C ARG A 63 -0.85 -5.46 -12.58
N GLN A 64 0.12 -6.28 -12.98
CA GLN A 64 -0.15 -7.39 -13.88
C GLN A 64 -1.09 -8.41 -13.23
N THR A 65 -0.94 -8.65 -11.93
CA THR A 65 -1.87 -9.48 -11.14
C THR A 65 -3.27 -8.90 -11.14
N GLY A 66 -3.42 -7.60 -10.92
CA GLY A 66 -4.71 -6.92 -11.07
C GLY A 66 -5.28 -7.07 -12.47
N ASN A 67 -4.48 -6.89 -13.52
CA ASN A 67 -4.92 -6.96 -14.90
C ASN A 67 -5.45 -8.35 -15.30
N VAL A 68 -4.74 -9.43 -14.95
CA VAL A 68 -5.17 -10.79 -15.32
C VAL A 68 -6.35 -11.29 -14.48
N THR A 69 -6.63 -10.64 -13.35
CA THR A 69 -7.72 -11.04 -12.42
C THR A 69 -8.89 -10.05 -12.39
N LYS A 70 -8.89 -9.01 -13.23
CA LYS A 70 -10.00 -8.08 -13.41
C LYS A 70 -11.24 -8.85 -13.89
N GLY A 71 -12.36 -8.70 -13.18
CA GLY A 71 -13.63 -9.35 -13.49
C GLY A 71 -13.82 -10.76 -12.92
N GLN A 72 -12.80 -11.32 -12.24
CA GLN A 72 -12.93 -12.56 -11.47
C GLN A 72 -13.24 -12.20 -10.02
N THR A 73 -14.53 -12.03 -9.71
CA THR A 73 -15.04 -11.84 -8.34
C THR A 73 -14.88 -13.15 -7.56
N ASP A 74 -14.59 -13.07 -6.26
CA ASP A 74 -14.34 -14.20 -5.34
C ASP A 74 -15.47 -15.27 -5.31
N ALA A 75 -16.64 -14.98 -5.90
CA ALA A 75 -17.75 -15.92 -6.08
C ALA A 75 -17.43 -17.17 -6.93
N ASN A 76 -16.27 -17.19 -7.61
CA ASN A 76 -15.86 -18.33 -8.43
C ASN A 76 -14.84 -19.27 -7.76
N GLU A 77 -14.36 -18.97 -6.54
CA GLU A 77 -13.41 -19.85 -5.82
C GLU A 77 -14.05 -21.21 -5.44
N THR A 78 -15.37 -21.26 -5.25
CA THR A 78 -16.06 -22.51 -4.87
C THR A 78 -16.51 -23.37 -6.06
N ARG A 79 -16.40 -22.91 -7.32
CA ARG A 79 -16.91 -23.63 -8.51
C ARG A 79 -15.87 -24.20 -9.46
N GLN A 80 -14.57 -23.91 -9.29
CA GLN A 80 -13.50 -24.51 -10.08
C GLN A 80 -12.85 -25.71 -9.38
N VAL A 81 -13.68 -26.63 -8.86
CA VAL A 81 -13.26 -28.00 -8.55
C VAL A 81 -13.96 -28.93 -9.55
N ALA A 82 -13.62 -28.84 -10.84
CA ALA A 82 -13.85 -29.87 -11.87
C ALA A 82 -13.54 -29.38 -13.30
N SER A 83 -12.33 -28.89 -13.59
CA SER A 83 -11.86 -28.89 -14.98
C SER A 83 -10.47 -29.54 -15.06
N VAL A 84 -10.32 -30.36 -16.10
CA VAL A 84 -9.36 -31.47 -16.27
C VAL A 84 -7.94 -30.99 -16.62
N PHE A 85 -7.48 -29.88 -16.03
CA PHE A 85 -6.13 -29.34 -16.27
C PHE A 85 -5.40 -29.05 -14.95
N PRO A 86 -4.09 -29.33 -14.86
CA PRO A 86 -3.37 -29.25 -13.59
C PRO A 86 -3.24 -27.80 -13.11
N CYS A 87 -3.78 -27.55 -11.90
CA CYS A 87 -3.27 -26.62 -10.88
C CYS A 87 -2.54 -25.35 -11.41
N VAL A 88 -3.21 -24.49 -12.17
CA VAL A 88 -2.71 -23.12 -12.34
C VAL A 88 -3.03 -22.36 -11.05
N LYS A 89 -2.04 -22.25 -10.16
CA LYS A 89 -2.17 -21.46 -8.92
C LYS A 89 -2.58 -20.03 -9.29
N HIS A 90 -3.71 -19.58 -8.74
CA HIS A 90 -4.26 -18.27 -9.06
C HIS A 90 -3.35 -17.15 -8.53
N PRO A 91 -2.97 -16.15 -9.35
CA PRO A 91 -2.01 -15.10 -8.96
C PRO A 91 -2.40 -14.33 -7.70
N LYS A 92 -3.69 -14.00 -7.49
CA LYS A 92 -4.14 -13.36 -6.25
C LYS A 92 -3.93 -14.23 -5.01
N TRP A 93 -4.11 -15.55 -5.14
CA TRP A 93 -3.89 -16.47 -4.03
C TRP A 93 -2.40 -16.54 -3.66
N LEU A 94 -1.52 -16.64 -4.66
CA LEU A 94 -0.07 -16.57 -4.47
C LEU A 94 0.36 -15.25 -3.79
N LEU A 95 -0.21 -14.13 -4.21
CA LEU A 95 0.05 -12.83 -3.58
C LEU A 95 -0.41 -12.80 -2.11
N LYS A 96 -1.59 -13.37 -1.79
CA LYS A 96 -2.08 -13.47 -0.40
C LYS A 96 -1.12 -14.27 0.49
N GLN A 97 -0.45 -15.30 -0.03
CA GLN A 97 0.52 -16.08 0.75
C GLN A 97 1.77 -15.28 1.14
N GLU A 98 2.22 -14.37 0.26
CA GLU A 98 3.41 -13.55 0.50
C GLU A 98 3.10 -12.26 1.28
N LEU A 99 1.82 -11.94 1.49
CA LEU A 99 1.33 -10.71 2.11
C LEU A 99 2.06 -10.34 3.41
N SER A 100 2.17 -11.29 4.35
CA SER A 100 2.83 -11.05 5.64
C SER A 100 4.30 -10.67 5.47
N LYS A 101 5.02 -11.29 4.52
CA LYS A 101 6.43 -10.97 4.24
C LYS A 101 6.58 -9.62 3.56
N ILE A 102 5.69 -9.31 2.61
CA ILE A 102 5.63 -8.02 1.91
C ILE A 102 5.45 -6.89 2.94
N VAL A 103 4.42 -6.99 3.78
CA VAL A 103 4.10 -5.95 4.76
C VAL A 103 5.21 -5.79 5.80
N LYS A 104 5.78 -6.88 6.32
CA LYS A 104 6.92 -6.82 7.24
C LYS A 104 8.13 -6.13 6.60
N SER A 105 8.46 -6.48 5.36
CA SER A 105 9.60 -5.91 4.62
C SER A 105 9.38 -4.41 4.36
N ILE A 106 8.20 -4.02 3.88
CA ILE A 106 7.84 -2.63 3.62
C ILE A 106 7.79 -1.78 4.90
N ASN A 107 7.25 -2.32 6.00
CA ASN A 107 7.21 -1.60 7.27
C ASN A 107 8.64 -1.28 7.78
N ARG A 108 9.62 -2.15 7.51
CA ARG A 108 11.03 -1.81 7.73
C ARG A 108 11.49 -0.63 6.86
N GLN A 109 11.04 -0.55 5.61
CA GLN A 109 11.39 0.54 4.68
C GLN A 109 10.76 1.89 5.09
N LEU A 110 9.55 1.90 5.64
CA LEU A 110 8.92 3.13 6.17
C LEU A 110 9.70 3.77 7.34
N ARG A 111 10.53 2.98 8.03
CA ARG A 111 11.34 3.43 9.17
C ARG A 111 12.72 3.96 8.76
N GLU A 112 13.11 3.82 7.50
CA GLU A 112 14.40 4.34 7.00
C GLU A 112 14.46 5.87 6.97
N LYS A 113 15.67 6.43 6.87
CA LYS A 113 15.86 7.89 6.81
C LYS A 113 15.48 8.49 5.46
N SER A 114 15.67 7.73 4.37
CA SER A 114 15.43 8.21 3.01
C SER A 114 13.95 8.49 2.75
N ILE A 115 13.63 9.74 2.41
CA ILE A 115 12.29 10.18 2.01
C ILE A 115 11.86 9.45 0.74
N LYS A 116 12.76 9.27 -0.22
CA LYS A 116 12.50 8.56 -1.49
C LYS A 116 12.13 7.10 -1.24
N THR A 117 12.80 6.46 -0.28
CA THR A 117 12.46 5.08 0.13
C THR A 117 11.08 5.00 0.76
N LYS A 118 10.71 5.93 1.65
CA LYS A 118 9.36 5.98 2.24
C LYS A 118 8.28 6.21 1.19
N VAL A 119 8.52 7.12 0.24
CA VAL A 119 7.62 7.35 -0.91
C VAL A 119 7.41 6.07 -1.72
N GLY A 120 8.51 5.39 -2.10
CA GLY A 120 8.42 4.12 -2.82
C GLY A 120 7.70 3.01 -2.04
N ALA A 121 7.90 2.96 -0.71
CA ALA A 121 7.23 2.04 0.18
C ALA A 121 5.70 2.27 0.20
N PHE A 122 5.24 3.53 0.28
CA PHE A 122 3.82 3.85 0.15
C PHE A 122 3.28 3.48 -1.24
N SER A 123 4.01 3.74 -2.32
CA SER A 123 3.61 3.33 -3.67
C SER A 123 3.35 1.82 -3.79
N VAL A 124 4.21 0.99 -3.20
CA VAL A 124 3.99 -0.47 -3.15
C VAL A 124 2.72 -0.82 -2.37
N LEU A 125 2.51 -0.21 -1.20
CA LEU A 125 1.32 -0.48 -0.38
C LEU A 125 0.02 -0.04 -1.07
N LYS A 126 0.02 1.12 -1.73
CA LYS A 126 -1.14 1.61 -2.50
C LYS A 126 -1.53 0.60 -3.58
N GLU A 127 -0.55 0.17 -4.38
CA GLU A 127 -0.81 -0.80 -5.45
C GLU A 127 -1.30 -2.14 -4.89
N LEU A 128 -0.75 -2.59 -3.75
CA LEU A 128 -1.20 -3.81 -3.08
C LEU A 128 -2.68 -3.73 -2.68
N VAL A 129 -3.11 -2.62 -2.09
CA VAL A 129 -4.52 -2.41 -1.68
C VAL A 129 -5.45 -2.30 -2.88
N VAL A 130 -4.99 -1.70 -3.99
CA VAL A 130 -5.77 -1.61 -5.23
C VAL A 130 -6.00 -3.00 -5.83
N VAL A 131 -5.00 -3.88 -5.78
CA VAL A 131 -5.07 -5.24 -6.36
C VAL A 131 -5.83 -6.21 -5.44
N LEU A 132 -5.64 -6.07 -4.12
CA LEU A 132 -6.29 -6.87 -3.09
C LEU A 132 -6.97 -5.96 -2.05
N PRO A 133 -8.24 -5.59 -2.24
CA PRO A 133 -8.99 -4.87 -1.20
C PRO A 133 -9.13 -5.75 0.06
N ASN A 134 -9.31 -5.13 1.22
CA ASN A 134 -9.37 -5.79 2.54
C ASN A 134 -8.11 -6.57 2.98
N CYS A 135 -7.02 -6.63 2.20
CA CYS A 135 -5.90 -7.52 2.52
C CYS A 135 -5.06 -7.10 3.74
N LEU A 136 -5.08 -5.83 4.14
CA LEU A 136 -4.21 -5.33 5.20
C LEU A 136 -4.84 -5.36 6.60
N ALA A 137 -6.04 -5.93 6.77
CA ALA A 137 -6.81 -5.86 8.02
C ALA A 137 -5.97 -6.26 9.25
N ASP A 138 -5.30 -7.42 9.20
CA ASP A 138 -4.46 -7.94 10.29
C ASP A 138 -3.13 -7.20 10.48
N HIS A 139 -2.80 -6.29 9.56
CA HIS A 139 -1.52 -5.60 9.52
C HIS A 139 -1.62 -4.08 9.71
N ILE A 140 -2.83 -3.50 9.71
CA ILE A 140 -3.07 -2.06 9.85
C ILE A 140 -2.31 -1.50 11.05
N GLY A 141 -2.43 -2.12 12.22
CA GLY A 141 -1.77 -1.63 13.44
C GLY A 141 -0.27 -1.45 13.32
N SER A 142 0.40 -2.27 12.49
CA SER A 142 1.84 -2.15 12.25
C SER A 142 2.20 -0.98 11.31
N LEU A 143 1.28 -0.54 10.46
CA LEU A 143 1.47 0.51 9.46
C LEU A 143 1.13 1.91 10.00
N ILE A 144 0.26 2.01 11.01
CA ILE A 144 -0.15 3.29 11.62
C ILE A 144 1.06 4.16 12.02
N PRO A 145 2.09 3.66 12.73
CA PRO A 145 3.24 4.50 13.10
C PRO A 145 4.00 5.05 11.89
N GLY A 146 4.00 4.31 10.78
CA GLY A 146 4.60 4.76 9.52
C GLY A 146 3.84 5.92 8.89
N ILE A 147 2.50 5.87 8.93
CA ILE A 147 1.61 6.95 8.46
C ILE A 147 1.78 8.18 9.34
N GLU A 148 1.66 8.03 10.66
CA GLU A 148 1.81 9.15 11.61
C GLU A 148 3.14 9.88 11.43
N LYS A 149 4.24 9.12 11.34
CA LYS A 149 5.57 9.67 11.13
C LYS A 149 5.68 10.40 9.79
N ALA A 150 5.10 9.86 8.71
CA ALA A 150 5.13 10.50 7.40
C ALA A 150 4.39 11.85 7.39
N LEU A 151 3.29 11.99 8.15
CA LEU A 151 2.48 13.20 8.19
C LEU A 151 3.02 14.27 9.16
N ASN A 152 3.53 13.85 10.33
CA ASN A 152 3.95 14.76 11.40
C ASN A 152 5.43 15.18 11.36
N ASP A 153 6.30 14.41 10.72
CA ASP A 153 7.74 14.70 10.72
C ASP A 153 8.03 16.01 9.95
N LYS A 154 8.75 16.93 10.59
CA LYS A 154 9.15 18.22 10.00
C LYS A 154 10.02 18.05 8.76
N SER A 155 10.75 16.94 8.66
CA SER A 155 11.57 16.61 7.50
C SER A 155 10.78 16.04 6.32
N SER A 156 9.49 15.72 6.51
CA SER A 156 8.64 15.18 5.45
C SER A 156 8.38 16.21 4.35
N THR A 157 8.73 15.84 3.12
CA THR A 157 8.36 16.63 1.95
C THR A 157 6.86 16.53 1.68
N SER A 158 6.30 17.53 1.00
CA SER A 158 4.90 17.50 0.58
C SER A 158 4.56 16.25 -0.25
N ASN A 159 5.49 15.74 -1.05
CA ASN A 159 5.30 14.50 -1.81
C ASN A 159 5.12 13.27 -0.91
N LEU A 160 5.92 13.13 0.15
CA LEU A 160 5.76 12.04 1.11
C LEU A 160 4.43 12.14 1.85
N LYS A 161 4.02 13.34 2.25
CA LYS A 161 2.71 13.56 2.89
C LYS A 161 1.56 13.17 1.96
N ILE A 162 1.59 13.61 0.70
CA ILE A 162 0.59 13.25 -0.31
C ILE A 162 0.50 11.73 -0.47
N GLU A 163 1.63 11.06 -0.61
CA GLU A 163 1.68 9.59 -0.74
C GLU A 163 1.09 8.86 0.48
N ALA A 164 1.41 9.33 1.69
CA ALA A 164 0.85 8.78 2.92
C ALA A 164 -0.67 9.03 3.03
N LEU A 165 -1.15 10.22 2.62
CA LEU A 165 -2.58 10.57 2.63
C LEU A 165 -3.36 9.74 1.60
N ILE A 166 -2.85 9.59 0.38
CA ILE A 166 -3.49 8.74 -0.64
C ILE A 166 -3.58 7.29 -0.13
N PHE A 167 -2.49 6.77 0.46
CA PHE A 167 -2.51 5.44 1.05
C PHE A 167 -3.55 5.32 2.18
N THR A 168 -3.59 6.30 3.08
CA THR A 168 -4.57 6.35 4.18
C THR A 168 -6.00 6.35 3.63
N ARG A 169 -6.29 7.17 2.61
CA ARG A 169 -7.60 7.19 1.94
C ARG A 169 -7.97 5.82 1.38
N LEU A 170 -7.03 5.18 0.68
CA LEU A 170 -7.25 3.86 0.06
C LEU A 170 -7.52 2.77 1.10
N VAL A 171 -6.79 2.73 2.22
CA VAL A 171 -7.04 1.70 3.24
C VAL A 171 -8.38 1.94 3.94
N LEU A 172 -8.73 3.19 4.25
CA LEU A 172 -10.00 3.52 4.90
C LEU A 172 -11.21 3.14 4.01
N SER A 173 -11.13 3.35 2.70
CA SER A 173 -12.23 3.03 1.79
C SER A 173 -12.32 1.55 1.39
N SER A 174 -11.26 0.77 1.58
CA SER A 174 -11.19 -0.62 1.13
C SER A 174 -11.28 -1.66 2.24
N HIS A 175 -11.30 -1.25 3.50
CA HIS A 175 -11.35 -2.15 4.67
C HIS A 175 -12.58 -1.89 5.52
N SER A 176 -13.02 -2.91 6.26
CA SER A 176 -14.11 -2.75 7.23
C SER A 176 -13.78 -1.68 8.29
N PRO A 177 -14.71 -0.78 8.61
CA PRO A 177 -14.50 0.32 9.57
C PRO A 177 -13.96 -0.11 10.94
N ASP A 178 -14.39 -1.26 11.44
CA ASP A 178 -14.06 -1.77 12.78
C ASP A 178 -12.56 -1.99 12.99
N VAL A 179 -11.83 -2.29 11.91
CA VAL A 179 -10.36 -2.49 11.96
C VAL A 179 -9.64 -1.20 12.33
N PHE A 180 -10.21 -0.04 12.02
CA PHE A 180 -9.59 1.25 12.27
C PHE A 180 -9.98 1.89 13.60
N HIS A 181 -11.07 1.47 14.24
CA HIS A 181 -11.54 2.07 15.50
C HIS A 181 -10.47 2.17 16.59
N PRO A 182 -9.57 1.17 16.79
CA PRO A 182 -8.47 1.29 17.76
C PRO A 182 -7.45 2.36 17.41
N TYR A 183 -7.36 2.76 16.13
CA TYR A 183 -6.32 3.62 15.58
C TYR A 183 -6.84 4.99 15.11
N ILE A 184 -8.15 5.25 15.15
CA ILE A 184 -8.74 6.52 14.70
C ILE A 184 -8.10 7.72 15.38
N LYS A 185 -7.82 7.64 16.69
CA LYS A 185 -7.15 8.72 17.42
C LYS A 185 -5.77 9.05 16.86
N ALA A 186 -5.01 8.02 16.51
CA ALA A 186 -3.68 8.13 15.94
C ALA A 186 -3.71 8.67 14.50
N LEU A 187 -4.76 8.36 13.73
CA LEU A 187 -4.92 8.82 12.35
C LEU A 187 -5.54 10.22 12.24
N SER A 188 -6.50 10.57 13.09
CA SER A 188 -7.28 11.80 12.94
C SER A 188 -6.43 13.05 13.17
N ALA A 189 -5.58 13.07 14.20
CA ALA A 189 -4.79 14.26 14.52
C ALA A 189 -3.77 14.63 13.42
N PRO A 190 -2.96 13.70 12.88
CA PRO A 190 -2.06 14.00 11.76
C PRO A 190 -2.79 14.43 10.48
N VAL A 191 -3.94 13.81 10.18
CA VAL A 191 -4.73 14.16 8.99
C VAL A 191 -5.30 15.58 9.12
N LEU A 192 -5.88 15.92 10.27
CA LEU A 192 -6.40 17.26 10.52
C LEU A 192 -5.29 18.31 10.51
N SER A 193 -4.11 17.99 11.04
CA SER A 193 -2.95 18.88 10.91
C SER A 193 -2.52 19.09 9.46
N ALA A 194 -2.69 18.09 8.59
CA ALA A 194 -2.33 18.18 7.17
C ALA A 194 -3.34 19.01 6.34
N VAL A 195 -4.55 19.23 6.84
CA VAL A 195 -5.51 20.18 6.22
C VAL A 195 -4.93 21.60 6.25
N GLY A 196 -4.35 22.02 7.37
CA GLY A 196 -3.69 23.32 7.53
C GLY A 196 -2.30 23.42 6.89
N ASP A 197 -1.92 22.50 5.99
CA ASP A 197 -0.61 22.54 5.34
C ASP A 197 -0.50 23.74 4.38
N ARG A 198 0.70 24.30 4.24
CA ARG A 198 0.97 25.44 3.35
C ARG A 198 0.83 25.06 1.87
N TYR A 199 1.00 23.78 1.54
CA TYR A 199 0.91 23.32 0.15
C TYR A 199 -0.48 22.73 -0.14
N TYR A 200 -1.25 23.43 -0.97
CA TYR A 200 -2.66 23.10 -1.25
C TYR A 200 -2.92 21.66 -1.70
N LYS A 201 -1.97 20.98 -2.35
CA LYS A 201 -2.17 19.57 -2.75
C LYS A 201 -2.19 18.62 -1.55
N VAL A 202 -1.44 18.94 -0.49
CA VAL A 202 -1.50 18.22 0.79
C VAL A 202 -2.86 18.45 1.43
N THR A 203 -3.29 19.72 1.52
CA THR A 203 -4.62 20.09 2.03
C THR A 203 -5.74 19.37 1.29
N ALA A 204 -5.73 19.40 -0.05
CA ALA A 204 -6.76 18.77 -0.87
C ALA A 204 -6.86 17.26 -0.63
N GLU A 205 -5.72 16.56 -0.49
CA GLU A 205 -5.75 15.13 -0.19
C GLU A 205 -6.14 14.85 1.27
N ALA A 206 -5.71 15.69 2.21
CA ALA A 206 -6.10 15.56 3.62
C ALA A 206 -7.62 15.70 3.78
N LEU A 207 -8.25 16.65 3.07
CA LEU A 207 -9.71 16.80 3.04
C LEU A 207 -10.41 15.56 2.48
N ARG A 208 -9.86 14.91 1.45
CA ARG A 208 -10.39 13.63 0.95
C ARG A 208 -10.29 12.52 2.00
N VAL A 209 -9.20 12.46 2.75
CA VAL A 209 -9.05 11.52 3.87
C VAL A 209 -10.05 11.82 4.98
N CYS A 210 -10.31 13.09 5.30
CA CYS A 210 -11.35 13.49 6.26
C CYS A 210 -12.72 12.95 5.87
N GLY A 211 -13.07 12.97 4.57
CA GLY A 211 -14.31 12.36 4.07
C GLY A 211 -14.42 10.87 4.39
N GLU A 212 -13.35 10.10 4.16
CA GLU A 212 -13.31 8.67 4.50
C GLU A 212 -13.22 8.42 6.03
N LEU A 213 -12.64 9.33 6.80
CA LEU A 213 -12.67 9.22 8.26
C LEU A 213 -14.09 9.29 8.80
N VAL A 214 -14.96 10.12 8.20
CA VAL A 214 -16.38 10.19 8.60
C VAL A 214 -17.08 8.86 8.32
N SER A 215 -16.86 8.25 7.14
CA SER A 215 -17.46 6.96 6.79
C SER A 215 -16.99 5.83 7.70
N VAL A 216 -15.75 5.89 8.22
CA VAL A 216 -15.22 4.89 9.15
C VAL A 216 -15.68 5.10 10.59
N VAL A 217 -15.71 6.35 11.05
CA VAL A 217 -16.13 6.71 12.40
C VAL A 217 -17.62 6.47 12.61
N ARG A 218 -18.44 6.72 11.57
CA ARG A 218 -19.88 6.47 11.60
C ARG A 218 -20.33 5.79 10.29
N PRO A 219 -20.15 4.46 10.19
CA PRO A 219 -20.47 3.73 8.95
C PRO A 219 -21.96 3.57 8.67
N SER A 220 -22.80 3.66 9.70
CA SER A 220 -24.25 3.61 9.54
C SER A 220 -24.94 4.58 10.51
N ILE A 221 -26.19 4.92 10.22
CA ILE A 221 -27.03 5.74 11.11
C ILE A 221 -27.38 4.96 12.38
N GLN A 222 -27.49 3.63 12.28
CA GLN A 222 -27.76 2.69 13.35
C GLN A 222 -26.45 2.35 14.07
N GLY A 223 -26.12 3.17 15.07
CA GLY A 223 -24.89 3.20 15.87
C GLY A 223 -23.90 2.03 15.74
N SER A 224 -22.66 2.36 15.36
CA SER A 224 -21.49 1.54 15.71
C SER A 224 -21.26 1.62 17.22
N GLY A 225 -20.78 0.53 17.84
CA GLY A 225 -20.39 0.49 19.27
C GLY A 225 -19.17 1.38 19.63
N PHE A 226 -18.79 2.29 18.73
CA PHE A 226 -17.65 3.18 18.83
C PHE A 226 -18.11 4.59 19.25
N ASP A 227 -17.47 5.18 20.26
CA ASP A 227 -17.76 6.56 20.65
C ASP A 227 -17.15 7.55 19.65
N PHE A 228 -17.97 7.96 18.68
CA PHE A 228 -17.57 8.88 17.63
C PHE A 228 -17.57 10.36 18.05
N ARG A 229 -18.24 10.71 19.16
CA ARG A 229 -18.50 12.11 19.57
C ARG A 229 -17.24 12.98 19.65
N PRO A 230 -16.09 12.50 20.17
CA PRO A 230 -14.87 13.31 20.27
C PRO A 230 -14.28 13.74 18.93
N TYR A 231 -14.61 13.04 17.83
CA TYR A 231 -14.00 13.24 16.52
C TYR A 231 -14.85 14.13 15.60
N VAL A 232 -16.15 14.29 15.88
CA VAL A 232 -17.08 15.03 15.02
C VAL A 232 -16.68 16.50 14.86
N HIS A 233 -16.51 17.22 15.97
CA HIS A 233 -16.18 18.64 15.92
C HIS A 233 -14.81 18.94 15.30
N PRO A 234 -13.73 18.22 15.66
CA PRO A 234 -12.43 18.42 15.01
C PRO A 234 -12.47 18.17 13.49
N ILE A 235 -13.17 17.11 13.04
CA ILE A 235 -13.29 16.82 11.61
C ILE A 235 -14.13 17.89 10.90
N TYR A 236 -15.25 18.30 11.48
CA TYR A 236 -16.08 19.36 10.92
C TYR A 236 -15.32 20.68 10.78
N ASN A 237 -14.59 21.09 11.81
CA ASN A 237 -13.80 22.32 11.79
C ASN A 237 -12.69 22.26 10.74
N GLY A 238 -12.03 21.10 10.57
CA GLY A 238 -11.03 20.92 9.52
C GLY A 238 -11.62 20.95 8.10
N ILE A 239 -12.85 20.47 7.90
CA ILE A 239 -13.48 20.52 6.57
C ILE A 239 -13.94 21.95 6.22
N MET A 240 -14.33 22.74 7.21
CA MET A 240 -14.90 24.08 7.02
C MET A 240 -13.88 25.23 7.09
N SER A 241 -12.61 24.94 7.43
CA SER A 241 -11.51 25.92 7.48
C SER A 241 -10.90 26.19 6.12
#